data_AF-A0A3L6PYU8-F1
#
_entry.id   AF-A0A3L6PYU8-F1
#
_cell.length_a   1.000
_cell.length_b   1.000
_cell.length_c   1.000
_cell.angle_alpha   90.00
_cell.angle_beta   90.00
_cell.angle_gamma   90.00
#
_symmetry.space_group_name_H-M   'P 1'
#
loop_
_entity.id
_entity.type
_entity.pdbx_description
1 polymer ?
#
loop_
_entity_poly.entity_id
_entity_poly.type
_entity_poly.pdbx_seq_one_letter_code
_entity_poly.pdbx_strand_id
1 'polypeptide(L)'
;MHGAADIHSRRRAGGGAAVQRTQSQTGAGRWGHILQDAQVKVLRSMKPLQLEDVAIGQYKSHTKGGTTYPGYTDDKTVPKDSVTPTFAAAALFINNARWDGVPFLMKAGKALHTKRAEIRVQFRHVPGNLYKGSFGTDLDRATNELVIRVQPDEAIYLKINNKIPGLGMRLDRSNLNLHYAARYSKEIPDAYERLLLDAVEGERRLFIRSDELDAAWSLFTPLLKELDEKRIAPELYPYGSRGPVSAHYLAAKYNVRWGDLSAEHYQA
;
A
#
# COMPACT_ATOMS: atom_id res chain seq x y z
N MET A 1 -53.92 -1.44 -56.88
CA MET A 1 -53.96 -2.86 -56.45
C MET A 1 -53.75 -2.86 -54.94
N HIS A 2 -54.84 -2.97 -54.18
CA HIS A 2 -55.11 -4.02 -53.18
C HIS A 2 -53.98 -4.18 -52.12
N GLY A 3 -54.14 -3.93 -50.82
CA GLY A 3 -55.28 -3.52 -49.99
C GLY A 3 -54.90 -3.61 -48.49
N ALA A 4 -55.60 -2.82 -47.65
CA ALA A 4 -55.92 -2.88 -46.20
C ALA A 4 -55.24 -3.93 -45.27
N ALA A 5 -55.06 -3.74 -43.95
CA ALA A 5 -55.92 -3.04 -42.99
C ALA A 5 -55.23 -2.70 -41.65
N ASP A 6 -55.78 -1.66 -41.03
CA ASP A 6 -55.70 -1.20 -39.64
C ASP A 6 -56.15 -2.25 -38.60
N ILE A 7 -55.82 -2.03 -37.32
CA ILE A 7 -56.81 -1.96 -36.20
C ILE A 7 -56.15 -1.33 -34.97
N HIS A 8 -56.66 -0.15 -34.63
CA HIS A 8 -56.60 0.52 -33.34
C HIS A 8 -57.42 -0.23 -32.27
N SER A 9 -56.95 -0.26 -31.03
CA SER A 9 -57.86 -0.32 -29.88
C SER A 9 -57.49 0.75 -28.85
N ARG A 10 -58.33 1.79 -28.75
CA ARG A 10 -58.37 2.72 -27.62
C ARG A 10 -59.31 2.16 -26.55
N ARG A 11 -58.90 2.22 -25.28
CA ARG A 11 -59.79 2.45 -24.13
C ARG A 11 -59.23 3.59 -23.30
N ARG A 12 -60.08 4.59 -23.01
CA ARG A 12 -59.86 5.66 -22.02
C ARG A 12 -60.31 5.17 -20.65
N ALA A 13 -59.61 5.64 -19.61
CA ALA A 13 -60.12 6.48 -18.51
C ALA A 13 -59.57 6.07 -17.12
N GLY A 14 -58.93 7.04 -16.47
CA GLY A 14 -59.06 7.30 -15.03
C GLY A 14 -58.25 6.42 -14.06
N GLY A 15 -57.38 7.05 -13.28
CA GLY A 15 -56.86 6.49 -12.04
C GLY A 15 -55.42 6.90 -11.78
N GLY A 16 -55.21 7.73 -10.76
CA GLY A 16 -53.89 8.24 -10.39
C GLY A 16 -52.89 7.11 -10.14
N ALA A 17 -51.76 7.18 -10.82
CA ALA A 17 -50.59 6.37 -10.51
C ALA A 17 -49.51 7.32 -10.01
N ALA A 18 -49.15 7.13 -8.75
CA ALA A 18 -48.07 7.81 -8.06
C ALA A 18 -46.83 7.90 -8.96
N VAL A 19 -46.27 9.10 -9.04
CA VAL A 19 -44.89 9.31 -9.50
C VAL A 19 -43.98 8.64 -8.48
N GLN A 20 -43.79 7.33 -8.61
CA GLN A 20 -42.60 6.69 -8.08
C GLN A 20 -41.44 7.27 -8.87
N ARG A 21 -40.80 8.29 -8.29
CA ARG A 21 -39.41 8.60 -8.63
C ARG A 21 -38.64 7.33 -8.36
N THR A 22 -38.44 6.54 -9.40
CA THR A 22 -37.33 5.59 -9.47
C THR A 22 -36.11 6.45 -9.23
N GLN A 23 -35.60 6.47 -8.00
CA GLN A 23 -34.25 6.95 -7.76
C GLN A 23 -33.39 6.09 -8.65
N SER A 24 -33.01 6.64 -9.80
CA SER A 24 -31.92 6.12 -10.59
C SER A 24 -30.74 6.08 -9.62
N GLN A 25 -30.44 4.90 -9.08
CA GLN A 25 -29.18 4.67 -8.40
C GLN A 25 -28.12 5.05 -9.42
N THR A 26 -27.56 6.23 -9.24
CA THR A 26 -26.48 6.76 -10.06
C THR A 26 -25.38 5.71 -10.06
N GLY A 27 -24.77 5.47 -11.23
CA GLY A 27 -23.79 4.39 -11.41
C GLY A 27 -22.70 4.39 -10.34
N ALA A 28 -22.34 5.56 -9.80
CA ALA A 28 -21.39 5.74 -8.70
C ALA A 28 -21.68 4.87 -7.46
N GLY A 29 -22.93 4.79 -7.00
CA GLY A 29 -23.29 3.98 -5.82
C GLY A 29 -23.15 2.47 -6.06
N ARG A 30 -23.41 2.01 -7.29
CA ARG A 30 -23.24 0.61 -7.68
C ARG A 30 -21.76 0.22 -7.75
N TRP A 31 -20.90 1.11 -8.25
CA TRP A 31 -19.46 0.89 -8.30
C TRP A 31 -18.80 0.89 -6.91
N GLY A 32 -19.30 1.69 -5.97
CA GLY A 32 -18.77 1.72 -4.60
C GLY A 32 -18.93 0.39 -3.87
N HIS A 33 -20.11 -0.24 -3.98
CA HIS A 33 -20.35 -1.55 -3.39
C HIS A 33 -19.44 -2.64 -4.00
N ILE A 34 -19.25 -2.63 -5.32
CA ILE A 34 -18.37 -3.58 -6.02
C ILE A 34 -16.92 -3.46 -5.55
N LEU A 35 -16.44 -2.23 -5.32
CA LEU A 35 -15.08 -1.99 -4.83
C LEU A 35 -14.89 -2.57 -3.43
N GLN A 36 -15.80 -2.26 -2.51
CA GLN A 36 -15.75 -2.74 -1.13
C GLN A 36 -15.85 -4.27 -1.05
N ASP A 37 -16.73 -4.89 -1.86
CA ASP A 37 -16.82 -6.35 -1.93
C ASP A 37 -15.51 -6.99 -2.39
N ALA A 38 -14.83 -6.36 -3.36
CA ALA A 38 -13.53 -6.83 -3.83
C ALA A 38 -12.45 -6.71 -2.73
N GLN A 39 -12.45 -5.62 -1.96
CA GLN A 39 -11.54 -5.44 -0.81
C GLN A 39 -11.77 -6.50 0.26
N VAL A 40 -13.02 -6.73 0.66
CA VAL A 40 -13.39 -7.77 1.64
C VAL A 40 -12.99 -9.17 1.13
N LYS A 41 -13.20 -9.46 -0.16
CA LYS A 41 -12.78 -10.72 -0.77
C LYS A 41 -11.27 -10.93 -0.69
N VAL A 42 -10.48 -9.87 -0.91
CA VAL A 42 -9.02 -9.92 -0.77
C VAL A 42 -8.61 -10.21 0.67
N LEU A 43 -9.17 -9.49 1.65
CA LEU A 43 -8.87 -9.71 3.07
C LEU A 43 -9.21 -11.13 3.51
N ARG A 44 -10.39 -11.65 3.13
CA ARG A 44 -10.82 -13.02 3.44
C ARG A 44 -9.98 -14.10 2.74
N SER A 45 -9.24 -13.75 1.69
CA SER A 45 -8.33 -14.67 1.01
C SER A 45 -6.95 -14.71 1.67
N MET A 46 -6.67 -13.86 2.65
CA MET A 46 -5.38 -13.86 3.36
C MET A 46 -5.38 -14.89 4.49
N LYS A 47 -4.19 -15.47 4.77
CA LYS A 47 -4.00 -16.31 5.96
C LYS A 47 -3.70 -15.43 7.18
N PRO A 48 -4.21 -15.78 8.37
CA PRO A 48 -3.77 -15.17 9.63
C PRO A 48 -2.25 -15.17 9.75
N LEU A 49 -1.70 -14.03 10.17
CA LEU A 49 -0.26 -13.86 10.35
C LEU A 49 0.28 -14.82 11.42
N GLN A 50 1.46 -15.37 11.15
CA GLN A 50 2.22 -16.18 12.09
C GLN A 50 3.44 -15.39 12.58
N LEU A 51 3.91 -15.64 13.81
CA LEU A 51 5.08 -14.96 14.35
C LEU A 51 6.33 -15.06 13.46
N GLU A 52 6.52 -16.19 12.78
CA GLU A 52 7.66 -16.42 11.88
C GLU A 52 7.68 -15.55 10.61
N ASP A 53 6.57 -14.87 10.33
CA ASP A 53 6.39 -13.96 9.20
C ASP A 53 6.31 -12.50 9.65
N VAL A 54 6.66 -12.23 10.90
CA VAL A 54 6.60 -10.91 11.51
C VAL A 54 7.92 -10.57 12.18
N ALA A 55 8.38 -9.35 11.96
CA ALA A 55 9.50 -8.76 12.66
C ALA A 55 8.99 -7.55 13.46
N ILE A 56 9.14 -7.59 14.78
CA ILE A 56 8.77 -6.49 15.67
C ILE A 56 10.02 -5.81 16.23
N GLY A 57 9.94 -4.50 16.46
CA GLY A 57 11.04 -3.74 17.04
C GLY A 57 10.59 -2.61 17.93
N GLN A 58 11.50 -2.14 18.80
CA GLN A 58 11.30 -0.98 19.66
C GLN A 58 12.51 -0.05 19.57
N TYR A 59 12.29 1.25 19.35
CA TYR A 59 13.42 2.17 19.18
C TYR A 59 14.13 2.43 20.51
N LYS A 60 15.45 2.41 20.49
CA LYS A 60 16.33 2.77 21.60
C LYS A 60 17.02 4.11 21.37
N SER A 61 17.50 4.69 22.45
CA SER A 61 18.28 5.92 22.42
C SER A 61 19.47 5.82 21.46
N HIS A 62 19.75 6.94 20.80
CA HIS A 62 20.87 7.05 19.87
C HIS A 62 21.47 8.46 19.96
N THR A 63 22.80 8.55 20.04
CA THR A 63 23.51 9.83 20.01
C THR A 63 24.17 10.02 18.65
N LYS A 64 23.85 11.12 17.98
CA LYS A 64 24.44 11.49 16.68
C LYS A 64 24.74 12.99 16.66
N GLY A 65 25.99 13.34 16.33
CA GLY A 65 26.41 14.74 16.22
C GLY A 65 26.29 15.53 17.52
N GLY A 66 26.52 14.90 18.68
CA GLY A 66 26.37 15.52 19.99
C GLY A 66 24.93 15.65 20.50
N THR A 67 23.92 15.34 19.68
CA THR A 67 22.52 15.29 20.09
C THR A 67 22.13 13.86 20.48
N THR A 68 21.59 13.69 21.68
CA THR A 68 21.03 12.41 22.15
C THR A 68 19.52 12.39 21.91
N TYR A 69 19.08 11.41 21.14
CA TYR A 69 17.68 11.12 20.89
C TYR A 69 17.21 10.06 21.89
N PRO A 70 16.10 10.29 22.63
CA PRO A 70 15.61 9.35 23.63
C PRO A 70 15.03 8.07 23.00
N GLY A 71 15.13 6.97 23.72
CA GLY A 71 14.44 5.70 23.42
C GLY A 71 12.97 5.72 23.82
N TYR A 72 12.23 4.67 23.44
CA TYR A 72 10.80 4.58 23.74
C TYR A 72 10.52 4.52 25.25
N THR A 73 11.28 3.72 25.98
CA THR A 73 11.17 3.57 27.44
C THR A 73 11.80 4.72 28.22
N ASP A 74 12.44 5.69 27.55
CA ASP A 74 12.93 6.92 28.18
C ASP A 74 11.80 7.94 28.41
N ASP A 75 10.68 7.82 27.66
CA ASP A 75 9.47 8.62 27.87
C ASP A 75 8.88 8.34 29.26
N LYS A 76 8.58 9.40 30.01
CA LYS A 76 8.06 9.31 31.38
C LYS A 76 6.65 8.70 31.45
N THR A 77 5.92 8.72 30.34
CA THR A 77 4.56 8.14 30.23
C THR A 77 4.58 6.65 29.90
N VAL A 78 5.75 6.08 29.60
CA VAL A 78 5.91 4.68 29.19
C VAL A 78 6.49 3.84 30.34
N PRO A 79 5.90 2.68 30.68
CA PRO A 79 6.48 1.76 31.66
C PRO A 79 7.89 1.29 31.25
N LYS A 80 8.81 1.19 32.22
CA LYS A 80 10.22 0.85 31.95
C LYS A 80 10.43 -0.58 31.43
N ASP A 81 9.49 -1.48 31.73
CA ASP A 81 9.45 -2.86 31.27
C ASP A 81 8.56 -3.07 30.03
N SER A 82 8.17 -1.98 29.36
CA SER A 82 7.27 -2.04 28.20
C SER A 82 7.87 -2.82 27.03
N VAL A 83 7.14 -3.83 26.58
CA VAL A 83 7.46 -4.63 25.38
C VAL A 83 6.67 -4.15 24.14
N THR A 84 6.03 -2.97 24.21
CA THR A 84 5.22 -2.44 23.10
C THR A 84 6.08 -2.23 21.86
N PRO A 85 5.74 -2.85 20.72
CA PRO A 85 6.44 -2.61 19.46
C PRO A 85 6.22 -1.18 18.95
N THR A 86 7.29 -0.51 18.55
CA THR A 86 7.25 0.78 17.82
C THR A 86 7.55 0.62 16.34
N PHE A 87 7.85 -0.61 15.92
CA PHE A 87 8.07 -1.04 14.55
C PHE A 87 7.45 -2.43 14.36
N ALA A 88 6.84 -2.65 13.21
CA ALA A 88 6.46 -3.99 12.74
C ALA A 88 6.71 -4.09 11.23
N ALA A 89 7.21 -5.25 10.79
CA ALA A 89 7.19 -5.68 9.41
C ALA A 89 6.53 -7.05 9.34
N ALA A 90 5.73 -7.29 8.29
CA ALA A 90 4.99 -8.52 8.11
C ALA A 90 5.03 -8.96 6.64
N ALA A 91 5.07 -10.27 6.42
CA ALA A 91 4.86 -10.88 5.13
C ALA A 91 3.47 -11.51 5.06
N LEU A 92 2.67 -11.05 4.09
CA LEU A 92 1.29 -11.49 3.88
C LEU A 92 1.16 -12.21 2.55
N PHE A 93 0.20 -13.11 2.46
CA PHE A 93 -0.12 -13.84 1.23
C PHE A 93 -1.62 -13.79 0.98
N ILE A 94 -2.00 -13.58 -0.29
CA ILE A 94 -3.39 -13.60 -0.73
C ILE A 94 -3.60 -14.91 -1.49
N ASN A 95 -4.35 -15.84 -0.91
CA ASN A 95 -4.62 -17.16 -1.49
C ASN A 95 -5.68 -17.07 -2.59
N ASN A 96 -5.30 -16.58 -3.76
CA ASN A 96 -6.12 -16.66 -4.96
C ASN A 96 -5.26 -16.83 -6.21
N ALA A 97 -5.88 -17.20 -7.33
CA ALA A 97 -5.17 -17.50 -8.57
C ALA A 97 -4.29 -16.34 -9.10
N ARG A 98 -4.62 -15.08 -8.77
CA ARG A 98 -3.86 -13.91 -9.23
C ARG A 98 -2.58 -13.70 -8.42
N TRP A 99 -2.64 -13.95 -7.12
CA TRP A 99 -1.59 -13.60 -6.16
C TRP A 99 -0.90 -14.81 -5.53
N ASP A 100 -1.15 -16.00 -6.08
CA ASP A 100 -0.52 -17.23 -5.62
C ASP A 100 1.01 -17.13 -5.65
N GLY A 101 1.64 -17.42 -4.51
CA GLY A 101 3.08 -17.30 -4.30
C GLY A 101 3.65 -15.88 -4.30
N VAL A 102 2.84 -14.82 -4.36
CA VAL A 102 3.32 -13.42 -4.34
C VAL A 102 3.31 -12.87 -2.90
N PRO A 103 4.47 -12.56 -2.29
CA PRO A 103 4.52 -11.99 -0.95
C PRO A 103 4.14 -10.51 -0.96
N PHE A 104 3.27 -10.12 -0.03
CA PHE A 104 2.94 -8.73 0.28
C PHE A 104 3.69 -8.32 1.55
N LEU A 105 4.79 -7.61 1.37
CA LEU A 105 5.56 -7.10 2.49
C LEU A 105 5.01 -5.75 2.94
N MET A 106 4.67 -5.65 4.23
CA MET A 106 4.26 -4.41 4.88
C MET A 106 5.25 -4.07 5.98
N LYS A 107 5.57 -2.79 6.14
CA LYS A 107 6.29 -2.31 7.32
C LYS A 107 5.82 -0.94 7.76
N ALA A 108 5.79 -0.72 9.06
CA ALA A 108 5.47 0.54 9.68
C ALA A 108 6.32 0.70 10.94
N GLY A 109 6.76 1.92 11.22
CA GLY A 109 7.48 2.18 12.47
C GLY A 109 7.71 3.65 12.75
N LYS A 110 8.04 3.93 14.01
CA LYS A 110 8.40 5.25 14.53
C LYS A 110 9.92 5.40 14.64
N ALA A 111 10.39 6.64 14.76
CA ALA A 111 11.82 6.96 14.91
C ALA A 111 12.70 6.30 13.82
N LEU A 112 12.18 6.24 12.58
CA LEU A 112 12.92 5.75 11.43
C LEU A 112 13.68 6.90 10.76
N HIS A 113 14.64 6.56 9.91
CA HIS A 113 15.49 7.49 9.15
C HIS A 113 14.72 8.47 8.25
N THR A 114 13.51 8.13 7.80
CA THR A 114 12.69 8.97 6.91
C THR A 114 11.20 8.86 7.25
N LYS A 115 10.46 9.98 7.08
CA LYS A 115 9.00 9.98 7.01
C LYS A 115 8.60 9.63 5.58
N ARG A 116 7.92 8.50 5.37
CA ARG A 116 7.49 8.06 4.03
C ARG A 116 6.30 7.11 4.10
N ALA A 117 5.33 7.30 3.23
CA ALA A 117 4.28 6.34 2.91
C ALA A 117 4.33 6.06 1.40
N GLU A 118 4.55 4.80 1.04
CA GLU A 118 4.83 4.41 -0.34
C GLU A 118 4.38 2.96 -0.60
N ILE A 119 3.88 2.73 -1.81
CA ILE A 119 3.57 1.41 -2.35
C ILE A 119 4.60 1.11 -3.43
N ARG A 120 5.20 -0.08 -3.38
CA ARG A 120 6.19 -0.53 -4.37
C ARG A 120 5.80 -1.89 -4.93
N VAL A 121 5.71 -1.96 -6.25
CA VAL A 121 5.52 -3.22 -6.98
C VAL A 121 6.83 -3.56 -7.68
N GLN A 122 7.50 -4.60 -7.19
CA GLN A 122 8.72 -5.15 -7.80
C GLN A 122 8.32 -6.21 -8.83
N PHE A 123 8.67 -5.99 -10.09
CA PHE A 123 8.38 -6.95 -11.15
C PHE A 123 9.34 -8.15 -11.08
N ARG A 124 8.95 -9.28 -11.68
CA ARG A 124 9.83 -10.44 -11.78
C ARG A 124 11.04 -10.12 -12.66
N HIS A 125 12.17 -10.76 -12.36
CA HIS A 125 13.34 -10.71 -13.21
C HIS A 125 13.04 -11.32 -14.58
N VAL A 126 13.58 -10.73 -15.65
CA VAL A 126 13.44 -11.23 -17.02
C VAL A 126 14.46 -12.36 -17.24
N PRO A 127 14.04 -13.62 -17.45
CA PRO A 127 14.96 -14.72 -17.69
C PRO A 127 15.77 -14.51 -18.98
N GLY A 128 16.99 -15.04 -19.03
CA GLY A 128 17.80 -15.04 -20.26
C GLY A 128 18.32 -13.66 -20.68
N ASN A 129 18.50 -12.74 -19.74
CA ASN A 129 19.03 -11.41 -20.01
C ASN A 129 20.37 -11.49 -20.79
N LEU A 130 20.33 -11.12 -22.08
CA LEU A 130 21.45 -11.24 -23.01
C LEU A 130 22.60 -10.27 -22.71
N TYR A 131 22.37 -9.29 -21.82
CA TYR A 131 23.30 -8.21 -21.54
C TYR A 131 24.14 -8.44 -20.28
N LYS A 132 24.17 -9.67 -19.73
CA LYS A 132 24.90 -10.06 -18.49
C LYS A 132 26.34 -9.53 -18.42
N GLY A 133 27.05 -9.50 -19.56
CA GLY A 133 28.43 -9.00 -19.66
C GLY A 133 28.61 -7.51 -19.94
N SER A 134 27.51 -6.76 -20.15
CA SER A 134 27.53 -5.31 -20.44
C SER A 134 26.94 -4.47 -19.30
N PHE A 135 26.67 -5.12 -18.18
CA PHE A 135 26.16 -4.51 -16.96
C PHE A 135 27.31 -4.00 -16.07
N GLY A 136 27.10 -2.84 -15.45
CA GLY A 136 27.79 -2.54 -14.18
C GLY A 136 27.36 -3.56 -13.13
N THR A 137 28.23 -3.83 -12.16
CA THR A 137 28.21 -4.94 -11.17
C THR A 137 26.92 -5.17 -10.36
N ASP A 138 25.86 -4.36 -10.52
CA ASP A 138 24.62 -4.42 -9.75
C ASP A 138 23.33 -4.69 -10.56
N LEU A 139 23.39 -4.78 -11.91
CA LEU A 139 22.18 -4.90 -12.74
C LEU A 139 21.66 -6.34 -12.93
N ASP A 140 22.41 -7.37 -12.54
CA ASP A 140 21.97 -8.79 -12.65
C ASP A 140 20.68 -9.08 -11.85
N ARG A 141 20.30 -8.20 -10.91
CA ARG A 141 19.06 -8.28 -10.13
C ARG A 141 18.15 -7.06 -10.27
N ALA A 142 18.40 -6.18 -11.24
CA ALA A 142 17.60 -4.97 -11.45
C ALA A 142 16.27 -5.31 -12.12
N THR A 143 15.24 -5.52 -11.31
CA THR A 143 13.87 -5.63 -11.79
C THR A 143 13.26 -4.25 -11.98
N ASN A 144 12.26 -4.16 -12.86
CA ASN A 144 11.47 -2.94 -12.94
C ASN A 144 10.72 -2.75 -11.61
N GLU A 145 10.47 -1.50 -11.23
CA GLU A 145 9.72 -1.20 -10.01
C GLU A 145 8.74 -0.06 -10.27
N LEU A 146 7.45 -0.31 -10.03
CA LEU A 146 6.46 0.77 -9.96
C LEU A 146 6.40 1.28 -8.52
N VAL A 147 6.58 2.59 -8.36
CA VAL A 147 6.57 3.26 -7.07
C VAL A 147 5.47 4.30 -7.06
N ILE A 148 4.59 4.20 -6.06
CA ILE A 148 3.52 5.16 -5.79
C ILE A 148 3.81 5.74 -4.41
N ARG A 149 4.32 6.97 -4.37
CA ARG A 149 4.60 7.69 -3.13
C ARG A 149 3.41 8.53 -2.75
N VAL A 150 2.85 8.23 -1.58
CA VAL A 150 1.68 8.91 -1.01
C VAL A 150 2.11 10.15 -0.24
N GLN A 151 3.21 10.11 0.50
CA GLN A 151 3.78 11.29 1.16
C GLN A 151 5.21 10.99 1.67
N PRO A 152 6.06 12.01 1.85
CA PRO A 152 5.93 13.36 1.28
C PRO A 152 6.20 13.35 -0.23
N ASP A 153 6.01 14.48 -0.91
CA ASP A 153 6.31 14.69 -2.33
C ASP A 153 5.63 13.65 -3.23
N GLU A 154 4.30 13.78 -3.35
CA GLU A 154 3.43 12.86 -4.09
C GLU A 154 3.97 12.60 -5.49
N ALA A 155 4.25 11.33 -5.77
CA ALA A 155 4.88 10.94 -7.02
C ALA A 155 4.48 9.53 -7.45
N ILE A 156 4.38 9.34 -8.75
CA ILE A 156 4.27 8.03 -9.37
C ILE A 156 5.46 7.89 -10.31
N TYR A 157 6.29 6.86 -10.13
CA TYR A 157 7.40 6.64 -11.03
C TYR A 157 7.69 5.16 -11.27
N LEU A 158 8.12 4.86 -12.48
CA LEU A 158 8.49 3.52 -12.91
C LEU A 158 10.01 3.48 -13.11
N LYS A 159 10.69 2.67 -12.31
CA LYS A 159 12.10 2.33 -12.51
C LYS A 159 12.20 1.30 -13.63
N ILE A 160 12.90 1.63 -14.70
CA ILE A 160 13.13 0.78 -15.86
C ILE A 160 14.62 0.67 -16.16
N ASN A 161 15.02 -0.42 -16.81
CA ASN A 161 16.35 -0.52 -17.41
C ASN A 161 16.29 -0.01 -18.85
N ASN A 162 17.15 0.94 -19.22
CA ASN A 162 17.21 1.54 -20.55
C ASN A 162 18.65 1.56 -21.07
N LYS A 163 18.82 1.58 -22.41
CA LYS A 163 20.12 1.80 -23.04
C LYS A 163 20.58 3.23 -22.74
N ILE A 164 21.81 3.36 -22.26
CA ILE A 164 22.46 4.66 -22.13
C ILE A 164 22.65 5.24 -23.55
N PRO A 165 22.23 6.49 -23.81
CA PRO A 165 22.52 7.15 -25.08
C PRO A 165 24.01 7.11 -25.42
N GLY A 166 24.35 6.65 -26.63
CA GLY A 166 25.73 6.49 -27.07
C GLY A 166 25.94 5.30 -28.01
N LEU A 167 27.20 5.14 -28.42
CA LEU A 167 27.63 4.11 -29.37
C LEU A 167 27.78 2.72 -28.73
N GLY A 168 27.93 2.65 -27.41
CA GLY A 168 28.05 1.39 -26.67
C GLY A 168 26.69 0.73 -26.37
N MET A 169 26.70 -0.58 -26.14
CA MET A 169 25.56 -1.33 -25.64
C MET A 169 25.66 -1.48 -24.12
N ARG A 170 25.43 -0.38 -23.40
CA ARG A 170 25.36 -0.35 -21.93
C ARG A 170 23.95 -0.01 -21.48
N LEU A 171 23.47 -0.71 -20.46
CA LEU A 171 22.18 -0.45 -19.84
C LEU A 171 22.38 0.28 -18.51
N ASP A 172 21.45 1.17 -18.18
CA ASP A 172 21.37 1.85 -16.89
C ASP A 172 19.92 1.90 -16.40
N ARG A 173 19.74 2.14 -15.10
CA ARG A 173 18.42 2.30 -14.50
C ARG A 173 17.97 3.74 -14.65
N SER A 174 16.85 3.95 -15.33
CA SER A 174 16.19 5.25 -15.49
C SER A 174 14.81 5.26 -14.84
N ASN A 175 14.29 6.45 -14.57
CA ASN A 175 12.96 6.65 -14.00
C ASN A 175 12.05 7.34 -15.02
N LEU A 176 10.86 6.78 -15.25
CA LEU A 176 9.74 7.51 -15.85
C LEU A 176 8.90 8.07 -14.70
N ASN A 177 8.83 9.39 -14.54
CA ASN A 177 8.27 10.02 -13.33
C ASN A 177 7.11 10.99 -13.62
N LEU A 178 6.18 11.02 -12.67
CA LEU A 178 5.13 12.02 -12.50
C LEU A 178 5.26 12.56 -11.07
N HIS A 179 5.84 13.74 -10.91
CA HIS A 179 5.85 14.47 -9.64
C HIS A 179 4.69 15.45 -9.61
N TYR A 180 3.82 15.35 -8.61
CA TYR A 180 2.58 16.14 -8.59
C TYR A 180 2.88 17.63 -8.48
N ALA A 181 3.78 18.03 -7.58
CA ALA A 181 4.18 19.43 -7.40
C ALA A 181 4.77 20.08 -8.67
N ALA A 182 5.45 19.31 -9.52
CA ALA A 182 6.01 19.82 -10.76
C ALA A 182 4.98 19.85 -11.91
N ARG A 183 4.00 18.94 -11.90
CA ARG A 183 3.04 18.77 -12.98
C ARG A 183 1.75 19.56 -12.79
N TYR A 184 1.33 19.77 -11.55
CA TYR A 184 0.08 20.42 -11.19
C TYR A 184 0.35 21.60 -10.26
N SER A 185 -0.26 22.73 -10.55
CA SER A 185 -0.13 23.97 -9.77
C SER A 185 -1.15 24.12 -8.64
N LYS A 186 -2.02 23.12 -8.46
CA LYS A 186 -3.07 23.13 -7.43
C LYS A 186 -2.61 22.40 -6.20
N GLU A 187 -3.02 22.92 -5.04
CA GLU A 187 -2.86 22.25 -3.77
C GLU A 187 -3.67 20.96 -3.73
N ILE A 188 -3.10 19.92 -3.12
CA ILE A 188 -3.78 18.67 -2.85
C ILE A 188 -4.56 18.87 -1.55
N PRO A 189 -5.90 18.72 -1.54
CA PRO A 189 -6.70 18.93 -0.35
C PRO A 189 -6.31 17.94 0.75
N ASP A 190 -6.49 18.36 2.01
CA ASP A 190 -6.25 17.48 3.15
C ASP A 190 -7.22 16.27 3.14
N ALA A 191 -6.79 15.17 3.75
CA ALA A 191 -7.59 13.96 3.84
C ALA A 191 -8.97 14.20 4.48
N TYR A 192 -9.06 15.05 5.51
CA TYR A 192 -10.34 15.35 6.16
C TYR A 192 -11.25 16.23 5.30
N GLU A 193 -10.72 17.16 4.51
CA GLU A 193 -11.54 17.95 3.58
C GLU A 193 -12.25 17.04 2.58
N ARG A 194 -11.52 16.06 2.03
CA ARG A 194 -12.10 15.08 1.11
C ARG A 194 -13.13 14.19 1.79
N LEU A 195 -12.81 13.64 2.96
CA LEU A 195 -13.72 12.72 3.67
C LEU A 195 -15.00 13.41 4.15
N LEU A 196 -14.91 14.67 4.60
CA LEU A 196 -16.08 15.45 4.99
C LEU A 196 -16.97 15.75 3.79
N LEU A 197 -16.38 16.11 2.64
CA LEU A 197 -17.14 16.30 1.42
C LEU A 197 -17.86 15.01 1.00
N ASP A 198 -17.16 13.87 0.99
CA ASP A 198 -17.74 12.57 0.65
C ASP A 198 -18.89 12.20 1.62
N ALA A 199 -18.75 12.48 2.92
CA ALA A 199 -19.82 12.26 3.89
C ALA A 199 -21.08 13.10 3.62
N VAL A 200 -20.89 14.38 3.25
CA VAL A 200 -22.00 15.30 2.90
C VAL A 200 -22.67 14.88 1.60
N GLU A 201 -21.90 14.41 0.62
CA GLU A 201 -22.41 13.90 -0.66
C GLU A 201 -23.03 12.49 -0.55
N GLY A 202 -22.92 11.84 0.62
CA GLY A 202 -23.39 10.48 0.84
C GLY A 202 -22.55 9.42 0.14
N GLU A 203 -21.33 9.76 -0.26
CA GLU A 203 -20.38 8.89 -0.94
C GLU A 203 -19.58 8.07 0.08
N ARG A 204 -19.64 6.74 -0.03
CA ARG A 204 -19.11 5.82 1.00
C ARG A 204 -17.83 5.09 0.58
N ARG A 205 -17.33 5.32 -0.63
CA ARG A 205 -16.20 4.58 -1.22
C ARG A 205 -14.90 4.65 -0.40
N LEU A 206 -14.66 5.72 0.35
CA LEU A 206 -13.46 5.90 1.17
C LEU A 206 -13.67 5.53 2.65
N PHE A 207 -14.87 5.07 3.02
CA PHE A 207 -15.20 4.67 4.38
C PHE A 207 -15.13 3.15 4.52
N ILE A 208 -14.61 2.71 5.66
CA ILE A 208 -14.47 1.29 6.00
C ILE A 208 -15.84 0.70 6.30
N ARG A 209 -16.15 -0.45 5.69
CA ARG A 209 -17.39 -1.20 5.95
C ARG A 209 -17.21 -2.15 7.14
N SER A 210 -18.29 -2.50 7.84
CA SER A 210 -18.21 -3.35 9.04
C SER A 210 -17.59 -4.72 8.78
N ASP A 211 -17.92 -5.37 7.66
CA ASP A 211 -17.36 -6.67 7.29
C ASP A 211 -15.89 -6.59 6.80
N GLU A 212 -15.47 -5.44 6.28
CA GLU A 212 -14.06 -5.13 6.00
C GLU A 212 -13.27 -5.03 7.31
N LEU A 213 -13.82 -4.31 8.29
CA LEU A 213 -13.25 -4.19 9.63
C LEU A 213 -13.13 -5.56 10.31
N ASP A 214 -14.18 -6.37 10.27
CA ASP A 214 -14.19 -7.73 10.85
C ASP A 214 -13.15 -8.65 10.19
N ALA A 215 -13.02 -8.58 8.86
CA ALA A 215 -12.03 -9.36 8.12
C ALA A 215 -10.60 -8.92 8.46
N ALA A 216 -10.35 -7.61 8.59
CA ALA A 216 -9.06 -7.09 9.00
C ALA A 216 -8.71 -7.52 10.43
N TRP A 217 -9.61 -7.40 11.40
CA TRP A 217 -9.35 -7.85 12.77
C TRP A 217 -9.09 -9.36 12.86
N SER A 218 -9.87 -10.16 12.14
CA SER A 218 -9.66 -11.62 12.09
C SER A 218 -8.26 -12.01 11.60
N LEU A 219 -7.64 -11.19 10.74
CA LEU A 219 -6.29 -11.41 10.22
C LEU A 219 -5.19 -11.15 11.26
N PHE A 220 -5.32 -10.08 12.05
CA PHE A 220 -4.27 -9.60 12.96
C PHE A 220 -4.47 -10.01 14.42
N THR A 221 -5.71 -10.22 14.89
CA THR A 221 -6.00 -10.52 16.30
C THR A 221 -5.23 -11.72 16.86
N PRO A 222 -5.07 -12.87 16.16
CA PRO A 222 -4.32 -14.00 16.70
C PRO A 222 -2.87 -13.63 17.03
N LEU A 223 -2.19 -12.93 16.12
CA LEU A 223 -0.83 -12.45 16.32
C LEU A 223 -0.75 -11.45 17.49
N LEU A 224 -1.67 -10.48 17.55
CA LEU A 224 -1.68 -9.47 18.61
C LEU A 224 -1.85 -10.11 20.00
N LYS A 225 -2.77 -11.07 20.13
CA LYS A 225 -2.95 -11.84 21.37
C LYS A 225 -1.69 -12.61 21.74
N GLU A 226 -1.07 -13.27 20.78
CA GLU A 226 0.14 -14.05 21.02
C GLU A 226 1.31 -13.17 21.48
N LEU A 227 1.46 -11.96 20.90
CA LEU A 227 2.46 -10.97 21.31
C LEU A 227 2.25 -10.52 22.77
N ASP A 228 1.00 -10.22 23.14
CA ASP A 228 0.63 -9.76 24.47
C ASP A 228 0.79 -10.86 25.52
N GLU A 229 0.26 -12.06 25.26
CA GLU A 229 0.27 -13.21 26.17
C GLU A 229 1.70 -13.71 26.44
N LYS A 230 2.53 -13.79 25.39
CA LYS A 230 3.92 -14.25 25.53
C LYS A 230 4.89 -13.13 25.92
N ARG A 231 4.43 -11.87 25.98
CA ARG A 231 5.26 -10.67 26.19
C ARG A 231 6.53 -10.69 25.35
N ILE A 232 6.40 -10.96 24.05
CA ILE A 232 7.55 -11.14 23.16
C ILE A 232 8.36 -9.84 23.11
N ALA A 233 9.62 -9.91 23.52
CA ALA A 233 10.50 -8.76 23.54
C ALA A 233 10.81 -8.28 22.10
N PRO A 234 10.51 -7.01 21.76
CA PRO A 234 10.80 -6.48 20.44
C PRO A 234 12.31 -6.28 20.23
N GLU A 235 12.79 -6.45 18.99
CA GLU A 235 14.19 -6.19 18.66
C GLU A 235 14.50 -4.69 18.76
N LEU A 236 15.54 -4.34 19.52
CA LEU A 236 15.91 -2.95 19.69
C LEU A 236 16.60 -2.38 18.45
N TYR A 237 16.11 -1.26 17.94
CA TYR A 237 16.72 -0.54 16.83
C TYR A 237 17.08 0.91 17.20
N PRO A 238 18.22 1.46 16.76
CA PRO A 238 18.58 2.85 17.08
C PRO A 238 17.57 3.84 16.50
N TYR A 239 17.27 4.92 17.24
CA TYR A 239 16.54 6.07 16.71
C TYR A 239 17.18 6.58 15.42
N GLY A 240 16.38 6.80 14.39
CA GLY A 240 16.81 7.28 13.08
C GLY A 240 17.41 6.20 12.18
N SER A 241 17.34 4.92 12.56
CA SER A 241 17.75 3.80 11.70
C SER A 241 16.64 3.36 10.73
N ARG A 242 16.89 2.28 9.96
CA ARG A 242 15.89 1.68 9.06
C ARG A 242 14.94 0.69 9.76
N GLY A 243 15.07 0.55 11.08
CA GLY A 243 14.37 -0.45 11.87
C GLY A 243 15.26 -1.64 12.22
N PRO A 244 14.67 -2.69 12.81
CA PRO A 244 15.40 -3.89 13.25
C PRO A 244 16.00 -4.69 12.08
N VAL A 245 17.04 -5.47 12.38
CA VAL A 245 17.72 -6.31 11.38
C VAL A 245 16.80 -7.47 10.97
N SER A 246 15.96 -7.99 11.87
CA SER A 246 14.93 -8.99 11.54
C SER A 246 14.04 -8.59 10.37
N ALA A 247 13.71 -7.30 10.20
CA ALA A 247 12.94 -6.84 9.05
C ALA A 247 13.67 -7.10 7.72
N HIS A 248 15.00 -6.95 7.68
CA HIS A 248 15.80 -7.24 6.51
C HIS A 248 15.85 -8.75 6.22
N TYR A 249 15.99 -9.58 7.25
CA TYR A 249 15.91 -11.03 7.13
C TYR A 249 14.54 -11.51 6.64
N LEU A 250 13.46 -10.89 7.10
CA LEU A 250 12.09 -11.19 6.64
C LEU A 250 11.95 -10.97 5.13
N ALA A 251 12.43 -9.84 4.61
CA ALA A 251 12.38 -9.60 3.16
C ALA A 251 13.29 -10.58 2.38
N ALA A 252 14.47 -10.88 2.92
CA ALA A 252 15.40 -11.83 2.32
C ALA A 252 14.84 -13.27 2.26
N LYS A 253 14.11 -13.72 3.30
CA LYS A 253 13.38 -15.01 3.34
C LYS A 253 12.48 -15.16 2.12
N TYR A 254 11.86 -14.06 1.68
CA TYR A 254 10.95 -14.02 0.54
C TYR A 254 11.58 -13.56 -0.78
N ASN A 255 12.91 -13.42 -0.82
CA ASN A 255 13.68 -12.95 -1.98
C ASN A 255 13.19 -11.59 -2.52
N VAL A 256 12.71 -10.73 -1.63
CA VAL A 256 12.30 -9.34 -1.92
C VAL A 256 13.27 -8.38 -1.23
N ARG A 257 13.40 -7.16 -1.75
CA ARG A 257 14.21 -6.09 -1.13
C ARG A 257 13.30 -4.97 -0.64
N TRP A 258 13.64 -4.35 0.49
CA TRP A 258 12.96 -3.13 0.91
C TRP A 258 13.39 -1.94 0.03
N GLY A 259 12.43 -1.07 -0.29
CA GLY A 259 12.67 0.10 -1.15
C GLY A 259 13.45 1.24 -0.50
N ASP A 260 13.68 1.19 0.81
CA ASP A 260 14.43 2.22 1.55
C ASP A 260 15.94 2.01 1.52
N LEU A 261 16.42 0.93 0.88
CA LEU A 261 17.85 0.65 0.75
C LEU A 261 18.59 1.65 -0.15
N SER A 262 17.91 2.20 -1.16
CA SER A 262 18.49 3.21 -2.05
C SER A 262 18.45 4.59 -1.40
N ALA A 263 19.62 5.11 -1.04
CA ALA A 263 19.83 6.52 -0.75
C ALA A 263 19.70 7.32 -2.07
N GLU A 264 18.48 7.48 -2.58
CA GLU A 264 18.22 8.48 -3.60
C GLU A 264 18.07 9.83 -2.89
N HIS A 265 19.20 10.49 -2.65
CA HIS A 265 19.22 11.95 -2.50
C HIS A 265 18.71 12.53 -3.83
N TYR A 266 17.46 12.94 -3.88
CA TYR A 266 17.02 13.88 -4.90
C TYR A 266 17.64 15.22 -4.49
N GLN A 267 18.83 15.54 -5.02
CA GLN A 267 19.21 16.93 -5.15
C GLN A 267 18.30 17.54 -6.21
N ALA A 268 17.49 18.51 -5.78
CA ALA A 268 16.86 19.47 -6.67
C ALA A 268 17.93 20.40 -7.25
#